data_AF-B2TUQ8-F1
#
_entry.id   AF-B2TUQ8-F1
#
_cell.length_a   1.000
_cell.length_b   1.000
_cell.length_c   1.000
_cell.angle_alpha   90.00
_cell.angle_beta   90.00
_cell.angle_gamma   90.00
#
_symmetry.space_group_name_H-M   'P 1'
#
loop_
_entity.id
_entity.type
_entity.pdbx_description
1 polymer ?
#
loop_
_entity_poly.entity_id
_entity_poly.type
_entity_poly.pdbx_seq_one_letter_code
_entity_poly.pdbx_strand_id
1 'polypeptide(L)'
;MNMQITKILNNNVVVVIDDQQREKVVMGRGIGFQKRAGERINSSGIEKEYALSSHELNGRLSELLSHIPLEVMATCDRIISLAQERLGKLQDSIYISLTDHCQFAIKRFQQNVLLPNPLLWDIQRLYPKEFQLGEEALTIIDKRLGVQLPKDEVGFGNAANLLI
;
A
#
# COMPACT_ATOMS: atom_id res chain seq x y z
N MET A 1 -22.95 6.82 8.35
CA MET A 1 -22.65 6.41 6.96
C MET A 1 -22.94 4.92 6.89
N ASN A 2 -23.80 4.47 5.99
CA ASN A 2 -23.96 3.03 5.78
C ASN A 2 -22.95 2.58 4.72
N MET A 3 -22.30 1.45 4.98
CA MET A 3 -21.44 0.76 4.03
C MET A 3 -21.86 -0.69 3.99
N GLN A 4 -22.19 -1.16 2.79
CA GLN A 4 -22.63 -2.53 2.54
C GLN A 4 -21.52 -3.28 1.80
N ILE A 5 -21.17 -4.46 2.30
CA ILE A 5 -20.16 -5.33 1.69
C ILE A 5 -20.68 -5.81 0.34
N THR A 6 -19.92 -5.57 -0.71
CA THR A 6 -20.13 -6.19 -2.03
C THR A 6 -19.26 -7.41 -2.21
N LYS A 7 -18.02 -7.38 -1.73
CA LYS A 7 -17.05 -8.47 -1.85
C LYS A 7 -16.17 -8.56 -0.61
N ILE A 8 -15.87 -9.78 -0.17
CA ILE A 8 -14.88 -10.03 0.87
C ILE A 8 -13.61 -10.49 0.17
N LEU A 9 -12.51 -9.78 0.38
CA LEU A 9 -11.22 -10.09 -0.25
C LEU A 9 -10.41 -11.02 0.64
N ASN A 10 -10.34 -10.71 1.94
CA ASN A 10 -9.81 -11.58 2.98
C ASN A 10 -10.38 -11.15 4.35
N ASN A 11 -9.87 -11.72 5.44
CA ASN A 11 -10.34 -11.41 6.80
C ASN A 11 -10.19 -9.92 7.18
N ASN A 12 -9.29 -9.18 6.53
CA ASN A 12 -8.93 -7.82 6.89
C ASN A 12 -9.26 -6.77 5.82
N VAL A 13 -9.75 -7.19 4.64
CA VAL A 13 -10.06 -6.29 3.53
C VAL A 13 -11.38 -6.69 2.87
N VAL A 14 -12.25 -5.70 2.67
CA VAL A 14 -13.55 -5.85 2.01
C VAL A 14 -13.77 -4.73 1.01
N VAL A 15 -14.54 -5.01 -0.03
CA VAL A 15 -15.09 -3.99 -0.94
C VAL A 15 -16.49 -3.67 -0.46
N VAL A 16 -16.80 -2.38 -0.36
CA VAL A 16 -18.10 -1.88 0.06
C VAL A 16 -18.64 -0.87 -0.94
N ILE A 17 -19.96 -0.71 -0.91
CA ILE A 17 -20.63 0.44 -1.52
C ILE A 17 -21.16 1.34 -0.40
N ASP A 18 -20.91 2.64 -0.52
CA ASP A 18 -21.44 3.67 0.39
C ASP A 18 -22.84 4.15 -0.03
N ASP A 19 -23.44 5.02 0.80
CA ASP A 19 -24.76 5.62 0.54
C ASP A 19 -24.85 6.37 -0.81
N GLN A 20 -23.72 6.77 -1.41
CA GLN A 20 -23.64 7.48 -2.69
C GLN A 20 -23.41 6.54 -3.88
N GLN A 21 -23.57 5.23 -3.70
CA GLN A 21 -23.26 4.21 -4.71
C GLN A 21 -21.79 4.21 -5.15
N ARG A 22 -20.87 4.70 -4.31
CA ARG A 22 -19.44 4.66 -4.60
C ARG A 22 -18.82 3.42 -4.01
N GLU A 23 -18.09 2.71 -4.85
CA GLU A 23 -17.29 1.57 -4.43
C GLU A 23 -16.03 2.04 -3.69
N LYS A 24 -15.74 1.40 -2.56
CA LYS A 24 -14.57 1.65 -1.73
C LYS A 24 -13.93 0.35 -1.31
N VAL A 25 -12.61 0.35 -1.20
CA VAL A 25 -11.87 -0.75 -0.55
C VAL A 25 -11.62 -0.35 0.89
N VAL A 26 -12.02 -1.21 1.83
CA VAL A 26 -11.94 -0.93 3.27
C VAL A 26 -11.03 -1.96 3.91
N MET A 27 -10.08 -1.47 4.71
CA MET A 27 -9.12 -2.25 5.47
C MET A 27 -9.36 -2.06 6.96
N GLY A 28 -9.27 -3.16 7.71
CA GLY A 28 -9.30 -3.15 9.17
C GLY A 28 -9.16 -4.56 9.72
N ARG A 29 -8.55 -4.70 10.90
CA ARG A 29 -8.34 -6.00 11.53
C ARG A 29 -9.67 -6.75 11.72
N GLY A 30 -9.80 -7.90 11.07
CA GLY A 30 -10.97 -8.77 11.19
C GLY A 30 -12.26 -8.22 10.56
N ILE A 31 -12.19 -7.16 9.75
CA ILE A 31 -13.39 -6.51 9.19
C ILE A 31 -14.23 -7.43 8.28
N GLY A 32 -13.57 -8.38 7.60
CA GLY A 32 -14.22 -9.40 6.76
C GLY A 32 -14.47 -10.72 7.48
N PHE A 33 -14.01 -10.88 8.72
CA PHE A 33 -14.11 -12.14 9.46
C PHE A 33 -15.57 -12.45 9.82
N GLN A 34 -16.03 -13.65 9.46
CA GLN A 34 -17.42 -14.11 9.65
C GLN A 34 -18.50 -13.20 9.02
N LYS A 35 -18.12 -12.38 8.03
CA LYS A 35 -19.06 -11.56 7.26
C LYS A 35 -19.44 -12.23 5.94
N ARG A 36 -20.50 -11.70 5.30
CA ARG A 36 -20.94 -12.09 3.96
C ARG A 36 -21.25 -10.84 3.12
N ALA A 37 -21.21 -11.01 1.79
CA ALA A 37 -21.71 -9.98 0.89
C ALA A 37 -23.18 -9.67 1.18
N GLY A 38 -23.54 -8.39 1.12
CA GLY A 38 -24.85 -7.88 1.53
C GLY A 38 -24.93 -7.42 2.99
N GLU A 39 -24.00 -7.84 3.85
CA GLU A 39 -23.96 -7.37 5.24
C GLU A 39 -23.38 -5.96 5.35
N ARG A 40 -23.72 -5.27 6.44
CA ARG A 40 -23.14 -3.98 6.80
C ARG A 40 -21.86 -4.16 7.60
N ILE A 41 -20.89 -3.28 7.36
CA ILE A 41 -19.72 -3.15 8.23
C ILE A 41 -19.94 -2.10 9.30
N ASN A 42 -19.35 -2.32 10.47
CA ASN A 42 -19.27 -1.31 11.52
C ASN A 42 -18.10 -0.37 11.22
N SER A 43 -18.39 0.93 11.07
CA SER A 43 -17.38 1.95 10.79
C SER A 43 -16.30 2.06 11.88
N SER A 44 -16.56 1.59 13.11
CA SER A 44 -15.56 1.63 14.19
C SER A 44 -14.36 0.70 13.99
N GLY A 45 -14.52 -0.34 13.16
CA GLY A 45 -13.45 -1.30 12.86
C GLY A 45 -12.64 -0.95 11.62
N ILE A 46 -12.94 0.18 10.99
CA ILE A 46 -12.25 0.65 9.79
C ILE A 46 -10.95 1.33 10.20
N GLU A 47 -9.83 0.80 9.71
CA GLU A 47 -8.52 1.43 9.88
C GLU A 47 -8.21 2.34 8.68
N LYS A 48 -8.62 1.94 7.48
CA LYS A 48 -8.41 2.73 6.26
C LYS A 48 -9.52 2.49 5.24
N GLU A 49 -9.88 3.56 4.52
CA GLU A 49 -10.75 3.52 3.35
C GLU A 49 -10.00 4.05 2.13
N TYR A 50 -10.05 3.30 1.04
CA TYR A 50 -9.55 3.70 -0.27
C TYR A 50 -10.73 3.94 -1.20
N ALA A 51 -10.80 5.16 -1.70
CA ALA A 51 -11.75 5.57 -2.73
C ALA A 51 -10.93 6.16 -3.89
N LEU A 52 -10.36 5.27 -4.72
CA LEU A 52 -9.53 5.71 -5.84
C LEU A 52 -10.40 6.33 -6.94
N SER A 53 -9.79 7.19 -7.74
CA SER A 53 -10.44 7.97 -8.81
C SER A 53 -11.16 7.16 -9.89
N SER A 54 -10.88 5.86 -10.03
CA SER A 54 -11.55 5.00 -11.01
C SER A 54 -11.88 3.61 -10.49
N HIS A 55 -12.92 3.00 -11.07
CA HIS A 55 -13.31 1.62 -10.78
C HIS A 55 -12.21 0.61 -11.19
N GLU A 56 -11.47 0.88 -12.27
CA GLU A 56 -10.33 0.03 -12.68
C GLU A 56 -9.24 0.00 -11.60
N LEU A 57 -8.87 1.16 -11.04
CA LEU A 57 -7.87 1.24 -9.99
C LEU A 57 -8.34 0.55 -8.71
N ASN A 58 -9.61 0.73 -8.32
CA ASN A 58 -10.20 0.00 -7.19
C ASN A 58 -10.17 -1.52 -7.41
N GLY A 59 -10.46 -1.98 -8.64
CA GLY A 59 -10.40 -3.40 -9.00
C GLY A 59 -8.99 -3.98 -8.86
N ARG A 60 -7.98 -3.30 -9.42
CA ARG A 60 -6.56 -3.71 -9.30
C ARG A 60 -6.06 -3.69 -7.86
N LEU A 61 -6.39 -2.64 -7.11
CA LEU A 61 -6.05 -2.58 -5.68
C LEU A 61 -6.72 -3.73 -4.92
N SER A 62 -8.00 -4.02 -5.19
CA SER A 62 -8.71 -5.12 -4.56
C SER A 62 -8.07 -6.48 -4.83
N GLU A 63 -7.65 -6.73 -6.06
CA GLU A 63 -6.94 -7.96 -6.43
C GLU A 63 -5.62 -8.08 -5.67
N LEU A 64 -4.83 -7.01 -5.68
CA LEU A 64 -3.54 -6.96 -5.00
C LEU A 64 -3.68 -7.18 -3.49
N LEU A 65 -4.60 -6.47 -2.82
CA LEU A 65 -4.80 -6.57 -1.38
C LEU A 65 -5.39 -7.92 -0.94
N SER A 66 -5.95 -8.71 -1.85
CA SER A 66 -6.47 -10.05 -1.53
C SER A 66 -5.36 -11.05 -1.18
N HIS A 67 -4.14 -10.81 -1.64
CA HIS A 67 -3.00 -11.72 -1.50
C HIS A 67 -1.85 -11.18 -0.64
N ILE A 68 -1.98 -9.95 -0.11
CA ILE A 68 -0.94 -9.29 0.68
C ILE A 68 -1.29 -9.30 2.17
N PRO A 69 -0.32 -9.61 3.07
CA PRO A 69 -0.54 -9.55 4.52
C PRO A 69 -0.92 -8.15 5.01
N LEU A 70 -1.76 -8.08 6.03
CA LEU A 70 -2.24 -6.81 6.61
C LEU A 70 -1.10 -5.91 7.07
N GLU A 71 -0.07 -6.50 7.65
CA GLU A 71 1.10 -5.78 8.17
C GLU A 71 1.87 -5.09 7.04
N VAL A 72 1.97 -5.72 5.86
CA VAL A 72 2.60 -5.13 4.67
C VAL A 72 1.74 -3.98 4.15
N MET A 73 0.42 -4.20 3.99
CA MET A 73 -0.52 -3.16 3.53
C MET A 73 -0.50 -1.92 4.43
N ALA A 74 -0.59 -2.10 5.74
CA ALA A 74 -0.54 -1.01 6.71
C ALA A 74 0.83 -0.29 6.74
N THR A 75 1.91 -1.01 6.40
CA THR A 75 3.25 -0.43 6.28
C THR A 75 3.35 0.45 5.04
N CYS A 76 2.86 -0.01 3.89
CA CYS A 76 2.80 0.78 2.66
C CYS A 76 1.90 2.02 2.83
N ASP A 77 0.74 1.89 3.47
CA ASP A 77 -0.14 3.03 3.76
C ASP A 77 0.57 4.11 4.59
N ARG A 78 1.38 3.70 5.57
CA ARG A 78 2.18 4.63 6.38
C ARG A 78 3.24 5.36 5.55
N ILE A 79 3.91 4.66 4.64
CA ILE A 79 4.92 5.24 3.75
C ILE A 79 4.27 6.24 2.79
N ILE A 80 3.14 5.87 2.17
CA ILE A 80 2.40 6.76 1.26
C ILE A 80 1.92 8.01 2.00
N SER A 81 1.38 7.85 3.22
CA SER A 81 0.95 8.98 4.05
C SER A 81 2.11 9.94 4.35
N LEU A 82 3.28 9.40 4.73
CA LEU A 82 4.48 10.20 4.95
C LEU A 82 4.95 10.92 3.67
N ALA A 83 4.89 10.25 2.53
CA ALA A 83 5.25 10.86 1.26
C ALA A 83 4.27 11.96 0.86
N GLN A 84 2.97 11.78 1.08
CA GLN A 84 1.95 12.79 0.84
C GLN A 84 2.14 14.03 1.73
N GLU A 85 2.52 13.84 3.00
CA GLU A 85 2.85 14.93 3.93
C GLU A 85 4.01 15.79 3.42
N ARG A 86 5.00 15.20 2.72
CA ARG A 86 6.22 15.90 2.30
C ARG A 86 6.23 16.39 0.86
N LEU A 87 5.61 15.64 -0.06
CA LEU A 87 5.60 15.91 -1.50
C LEU A 87 4.27 16.50 -1.96
N GLY A 88 3.23 16.45 -1.12
CA GLY A 88 1.89 16.89 -1.46
C GLY A 88 1.05 15.78 -2.08
N LYS A 89 0.06 16.16 -2.89
CA LYS A 89 -0.87 15.20 -3.49
C LYS A 89 -0.13 14.27 -4.46
N LEU A 90 -0.17 12.97 -4.18
CA LEU A 90 0.34 11.90 -5.05
C LEU A 90 -0.79 11.32 -5.91
N GLN A 91 -0.43 10.63 -6.99
CA GLN A 91 -1.41 9.90 -7.80
C GLN A 91 -1.97 8.70 -7.05
N ASP A 92 -3.24 8.39 -7.24
CA ASP A 92 -3.91 7.23 -6.62
C ASP A 92 -3.25 5.88 -6.96
N SER A 93 -2.60 5.80 -8.13
CA SER A 93 -1.85 4.63 -8.59
C SER A 93 -0.71 4.23 -7.64
N ILE A 94 -0.22 5.15 -6.80
CA ILE A 94 0.84 4.90 -5.82
C ILE A 94 0.50 3.78 -4.84
N TYR A 95 -0.78 3.65 -4.48
CA TYR A 95 -1.25 2.59 -3.59
C TYR A 95 -1.09 1.20 -4.20
N ILE A 96 -1.14 1.11 -5.52
CA ILE A 96 -0.94 -0.14 -6.25
C ILE A 96 0.57 -0.37 -6.42
N SER A 97 1.29 0.58 -7.02
CA SER A 97 2.69 0.40 -7.40
C SER A 97 3.62 0.21 -6.20
N LEU A 98 3.45 1.00 -5.14
CA LEU A 98 4.30 0.87 -3.94
C LEU A 98 3.99 -0.42 -3.18
N THR A 99 2.71 -0.76 -3.03
CA THR A 99 2.33 -1.97 -2.28
C THR A 99 2.81 -3.24 -2.99
N ASP A 100 2.67 -3.31 -4.32
CA ASP A 100 3.20 -4.42 -5.12
C ASP A 100 4.72 -4.52 -4.98
N HIS A 101 5.41 -3.38 -5.13
CA HIS A 101 6.87 -3.33 -5.03
C HIS A 101 7.38 -3.76 -3.65
N CYS A 102 6.82 -3.21 -2.56
CA CYS A 102 7.22 -3.60 -1.21
C CYS A 102 6.99 -5.09 -0.96
N GLN A 103 5.83 -5.62 -1.36
CA GLN A 103 5.53 -7.05 -1.24
C GLN A 103 6.53 -7.92 -2.01
N PHE A 104 6.89 -7.50 -3.22
CA PHE A 104 7.85 -8.23 -4.07
C PHE A 104 9.28 -8.15 -3.51
N ALA A 105 9.74 -6.96 -3.10
CA ALA A 105 11.06 -6.74 -2.51
C ALA A 105 11.24 -7.56 -1.22
N ILE A 106 10.22 -7.58 -0.34
CA ILE A 106 10.23 -8.38 0.89
C ILE A 106 10.32 -9.88 0.57
N LYS A 107 9.49 -10.39 -0.35
CA LYS A 107 9.52 -11.80 -0.75
C LYS A 107 10.86 -12.20 -1.32
N ARG A 108 11.43 -11.37 -2.21
CA ARG A 108 12.75 -11.61 -2.80
C ARG A 108 13.86 -11.61 -1.74
N PHE A 109 13.83 -10.65 -0.83
CA PHE A 109 14.82 -10.57 0.23
C PHE A 109 14.78 -11.82 1.13
N GLN A 110 13.58 -12.31 1.47
CA GLN A 110 13.40 -13.57 2.21
C GLN A 110 13.93 -14.79 1.44
N GLN A 111 14.01 -14.71 0.11
CA GLN A 111 14.62 -15.74 -0.75
C GLN A 111 16.13 -15.53 -0.96
N ASN A 112 16.75 -14.58 -0.24
CA ASN A 112 18.15 -14.17 -0.39
C ASN A 112 18.51 -13.66 -1.80
N VAL A 113 17.53 -13.11 -2.53
CA VAL A 113 17.74 -12.51 -3.84
C VAL A 113 17.95 -11.00 -3.69
N LEU A 114 19.19 -10.56 -3.88
CA LEU A 114 19.57 -9.16 -3.88
C LEU A 114 19.71 -8.64 -5.31
N LEU A 115 19.16 -7.45 -5.58
CA LEU A 115 19.30 -6.78 -6.87
C LEU A 115 20.08 -5.49 -6.71
N PRO A 116 21.26 -5.35 -7.36
CA PRO A 116 22.00 -4.10 -7.35
C PRO A 116 21.31 -3.03 -8.19
N ASN A 117 21.33 -1.79 -7.73
CA ASN A 117 20.76 -0.64 -8.42
C ASN A 117 21.85 0.22 -9.08
N PRO A 118 22.09 0.08 -10.39
CA PRO A 118 23.11 0.86 -11.07
C PRO A 118 22.79 2.36 -11.15
N LEU A 119 21.53 2.76 -10.92
CA LEU A 119 21.07 4.15 -11.00
C LEU A 119 20.99 4.84 -9.63
N LEU A 120 21.39 4.17 -8.55
CA LEU A 120 21.20 4.68 -7.18
C LEU A 120 21.82 6.08 -6.99
N TRP A 121 23.02 6.29 -7.55
CA TRP A 121 23.73 7.57 -7.50
C TRP A 121 23.00 8.68 -8.26
N ASP A 122 22.50 8.38 -9.45
CA ASP A 122 21.75 9.34 -10.26
C ASP A 122 20.45 9.73 -9.57
N ILE A 123 19.71 8.76 -9.01
CA ILE A 123 18.46 9.01 -8.28
C ILE A 123 18.72 9.88 -7.05
N GLN A 124 19.77 9.58 -6.27
CA GLN A 124 20.12 10.40 -5.09
C GLN A 124 20.40 11.86 -5.47
N ARG A 125 21.06 12.08 -6.60
CA ARG A 125 21.44 13.42 -7.06
C ARG A 125 20.28 14.18 -7.68
N LEU A 126 19.46 13.51 -8.49
CA LEU A 126 18.36 14.13 -9.23
C LEU A 126 17.11 14.32 -8.36
N TYR A 127 16.86 13.42 -7.42
CA TYR A 127 15.64 13.33 -6.63
C TYR A 127 15.97 13.19 -5.12
N PRO A 128 16.67 14.15 -4.51
CA PRO A 128 17.17 14.01 -3.14
C PRO A 128 16.06 13.90 -2.10
N LYS A 129 14.88 14.51 -2.35
CA LYS A 129 13.74 14.46 -1.42
C LYS A 129 13.08 13.08 -1.43
N GLU A 130 12.87 12.53 -2.63
CA GLU A 130 12.30 11.21 -2.86
C GLU A 130 13.26 10.13 -2.39
N PHE A 131 14.57 10.32 -2.60
CA PHE A 131 15.61 9.44 -2.09
C PHE A 131 15.60 9.37 -0.56
N GLN A 132 15.54 10.52 0.11
CA GLN A 132 15.43 10.58 1.57
C GLN A 132 14.16 9.89 2.08
N LEU A 133 13.02 10.12 1.41
CA LEU A 133 11.78 9.40 1.72
C LEU A 133 11.92 7.90 1.52
N GLY A 134 12.66 7.45 0.50
CA GLY A 134 12.95 6.05 0.27
C GLY A 134 13.81 5.43 1.37
N GLU A 135 14.82 6.14 1.90
CA GLU A 135 15.59 5.67 3.07
C GLU A 135 14.72 5.55 4.33
N GLU A 136 13.81 6.49 4.53
CA GLU A 136 12.83 6.42 5.63
C GLU A 136 11.82 5.30 5.43
N ALA A 137 11.39 5.03 4.19
CA ALA A 137 10.56 3.90 3.87
C ALA A 137 11.23 2.57 4.25
N LEU A 138 12.53 2.39 3.95
CA LEU A 138 13.27 1.21 4.39
C LEU A 138 13.31 1.10 5.92
N THR A 139 13.50 2.22 6.61
CA THR A 139 13.48 2.26 8.09
C THR A 139 12.11 1.88 8.66
N ILE A 140 11.02 2.32 8.02
CA ILE A 140 9.65 1.95 8.40
C ILE A 140 9.41 0.45 8.19
N ILE A 141 9.87 -0.10 7.06
CA ILE A 141 9.77 -1.53 6.74
C ILE A 141 10.53 -2.37 7.78
N ASP A 142 11.77 -2.00 8.10
CA ASP A 142 12.57 -2.68 9.12
C ASP A 142 11.87 -2.67 10.48
N LYS A 143 11.45 -1.49 10.96
CA LYS A 143 10.81 -1.37 12.28
C LYS A 143 9.48 -2.10 12.40
N ARG A 144 8.68 -2.18 11.33
CA ARG A 144 7.33 -2.75 11.37
C ARG A 144 7.31 -4.24 11.03
N LEU A 145 8.20 -4.67 10.14
CA LEU A 145 8.18 -6.02 9.56
C LEU A 145 9.42 -6.84 9.93
N GLY A 146 10.45 -6.22 10.52
CA GLY A 146 11.73 -6.87 10.83
C GLY A 146 12.54 -7.23 9.59
N VAL A 147 12.33 -6.52 8.47
CA VAL A 147 12.98 -6.80 7.18
C VAL A 147 13.93 -5.67 6.82
N GLN A 148 15.23 -5.96 6.84
CA GLN A 148 16.28 -5.00 6.49
C GLN A 148 16.61 -5.07 4.99
N LEU A 149 15.78 -4.44 4.18
CA LEU A 149 16.00 -4.34 2.74
C LEU A 149 17.29 -3.54 2.42
N PRO A 150 18.02 -3.91 1.35
CA PRO A 150 19.24 -3.22 0.95
C PRO A 150 18.95 -1.81 0.44
N LYS A 151 19.97 -0.94 0.51
CA LYS A 151 19.88 0.46 0.06
C LYS A 151 19.50 0.59 -1.42
N ASP A 152 19.78 -0.41 -2.24
CA ASP A 152 19.38 -0.49 -3.65
C ASP A 152 17.87 -0.32 -3.87
N GLU A 153 17.03 -0.72 -2.90
CA GLU A 153 15.56 -0.58 -2.94
C GLU A 153 15.09 0.88 -2.76
N VAL A 154 15.93 1.77 -2.23
CA VAL A 154 15.64 3.21 -2.19
C VAL A 154 15.38 3.73 -3.60
N GLY A 155 16.23 3.35 -4.55
CA GLY A 155 16.13 3.81 -5.93
C GLY A 155 15.22 2.96 -6.82
N PHE A 156 15.04 1.67 -6.56
CA PHE A 156 14.30 0.79 -7.48
C PHE A 156 12.78 0.98 -7.45
N GLY A 157 12.22 1.33 -6.29
CA GLY A 157 10.77 1.48 -6.18
C GLY A 157 10.31 2.46 -5.12
N ASN A 158 11.05 2.74 -4.04
CA ASN A 158 10.54 3.72 -3.09
C ASN A 158 10.64 5.15 -3.65
N ALA A 159 11.83 5.62 -4.04
CA ALA A 159 11.96 6.93 -4.67
C ALA A 159 11.34 6.92 -6.07
N ALA A 160 11.54 5.87 -6.87
CA ALA A 160 11.01 5.78 -8.23
C ALA A 160 9.47 5.81 -8.27
N ASN A 161 8.77 5.11 -7.36
CA ASN A 161 7.31 5.19 -7.30
C ASN A 161 6.82 6.57 -6.85
N LEU A 162 7.63 7.34 -6.11
CA LEU A 162 7.26 8.71 -5.70
C LEU A 162 7.44 9.76 -6.82
N LEU A 163 8.06 9.38 -7.94
CA LEU A 163 8.28 10.25 -9.10
C LEU A 163 7.18 10.16 -10.17
N ILE A 164 6.28 9.18 -10.06
CA ILE A 164 5.15 8.93 -10.97
C ILE A 164 3.83 9.29 -10.30
#